data_AF-A0A939YPA7-F1
#
_entry.id   AF-A0A939YPA7-F1
#
_cell.length_a   1.000
_cell.length_b   1.000
_cell.length_c   1.000
_cell.angle_alpha   90.00
_cell.angle_beta   90.00
_cell.angle_gamma   90.00
#
_symmetry.space_group_name_H-M   'P 1'
#
loop_
_entity.id
_entity.type
_entity.pdbx_description
1 polymer ?
#
loop_
_entity_poly.entity_id
_entity_poly.type
_entity_poly.pdbx_seq_one_letter_code
_entity_poly.pdbx_strand_id
1 'polypeptide(L)'
;MREMFYNCTNLEVVDMSSIVEVENLKDYKNMFKTCSKLKTLSISNEFLDHCVKQSGKTIDSVLETMAIKDTGTAQLKTNLVNQYNEYLKTPITDCTITAPDKDYDGNPPSITVTSGDTVLEENTDYTVTFKQGDTVIDPPVDPGTYECTITGKGNYRGSTTLEFTISPKNTGASLLKKNTVSFKDSISLNFLAEIDDDKADGAYVKFTYDHYGQTKVKNVSLRRDDKNGKYFRFRCPLTASEMTVDVTAELFLASSGSPVDTWTRNIRDYCLTGLDQSSNDLEKTLFRAALNYGGYTQEYFKHNKGTIANTGITDDMTDVTVSSGITSAYPTGVHNGIRYIGSSLLLRDAPYVRYYFEPDTGSDIGDYTFTLRQNGSDTTPNVAHNKDGYYIESVSELAYQLDNAQTVTVTKGEDEVFSFDYSVIKWAESASADTDADDEELNMARALYRYYIAAKAFVDSNKT
;
A
#
# COMPACT_ATOMS: atom_id res chain seq x y z
N MET A 1 1.20 -16.40 68.93
CA MET A 1 2.43 -17.07 68.43
C MET A 1 3.69 -16.57 69.13
N ARG A 2 3.66 -16.29 70.44
CA ARG A 2 4.87 -15.90 71.18
C ARG A 2 5.89 -17.02 71.14
N GLU A 3 7.17 -16.68 70.92
CA GLU A 3 8.30 -17.61 71.02
C GLU A 3 8.18 -18.88 70.12
N MET A 4 7.40 -18.80 69.03
CA MET A 4 7.04 -19.96 68.19
C MET A 4 8.24 -20.76 67.65
N PHE A 5 9.34 -20.10 67.28
CA PHE A 5 10.59 -20.73 66.85
C PHE A 5 11.77 -20.39 67.77
N TYR A 6 11.49 -20.06 69.03
CA TYR A 6 12.51 -19.70 70.01
C TYR A 6 13.55 -20.82 70.16
N ASN A 7 14.85 -20.48 70.05
CA ASN A 7 15.96 -21.41 70.19
C ASN A 7 16.08 -22.51 69.13
N CYS A 8 15.41 -22.36 67.99
CA CYS A 8 15.62 -23.19 66.82
C CYS A 8 16.91 -22.77 66.06
N THR A 9 18.08 -23.09 66.62
CA THR A 9 19.40 -22.66 66.09
C THR A 9 19.80 -23.29 64.75
N ASN A 10 19.12 -24.37 64.34
CA ASN A 10 19.32 -25.04 63.05
C ASN A 10 18.24 -24.71 62.01
N LEU A 11 17.28 -23.82 62.32
CA LEU A 11 16.21 -23.43 61.41
C LEU A 11 16.76 -22.55 60.29
N GLU A 12 16.63 -23.00 59.04
CA GLU A 12 17.15 -22.28 57.86
C GLU A 12 16.06 -21.62 57.01
N VAL A 13 14.86 -22.22 56.97
CA VAL A 13 13.75 -21.77 56.12
C VAL A 13 12.46 -21.79 56.92
N VAL A 14 11.70 -20.70 56.84
CA VAL A 14 10.35 -20.60 57.36
C VAL A 14 9.46 -19.94 56.31
N ASP A 15 8.33 -20.57 56.03
CA ASP A 15 7.31 -20.01 55.16
C ASP A 15 6.00 -19.85 55.94
N MET A 16 5.60 -18.59 56.14
CA MET A 16 4.36 -18.16 56.76
C MET A 16 3.54 -17.29 55.78
N SER A 17 3.79 -17.39 54.48
CA SER A 17 3.09 -16.62 53.45
C SER A 17 1.59 -16.95 53.36
N SER A 18 1.18 -18.14 53.80
CA SER A 18 -0.22 -18.59 53.80
C SER A 18 -1.03 -18.16 55.03
N ILE A 19 -0.40 -17.55 56.03
CA ILE A 19 -1.09 -17.15 57.27
C ILE A 19 -1.84 -15.83 57.01
N VAL A 20 -3.11 -15.92 56.64
CA VAL A 20 -3.98 -14.76 56.38
C VAL A 20 -5.04 -14.53 57.45
N GLU A 21 -5.45 -15.58 58.18
CA GLU A 21 -6.40 -15.48 59.30
C GLU A 21 -5.67 -15.08 60.60
N VAL A 22 -5.52 -13.77 60.82
CA VAL A 22 -4.67 -13.23 61.89
C VAL A 22 -5.43 -12.50 63.00
N GLU A 23 -6.75 -12.43 62.91
CA GLU A 23 -7.63 -11.70 63.84
C GLU A 23 -7.42 -12.06 65.31
N ASN A 24 -7.11 -13.35 65.57
CA ASN A 24 -6.88 -13.89 66.92
C ASN A 24 -5.41 -13.85 67.37
N LEU A 25 -4.50 -13.32 66.55
CA LEU A 25 -3.09 -13.18 66.90
C LEU A 25 -2.94 -12.08 67.96
N LYS A 26 -2.51 -12.46 69.17
CA LYS A 26 -2.36 -11.54 70.33
C LYS A 26 -0.92 -11.24 70.73
N ASP A 27 0.01 -12.12 70.37
CA ASP A 27 1.42 -12.01 70.76
C ASP A 27 2.30 -12.72 69.74
N TYR A 28 3.35 -12.04 69.29
CA TYR A 28 4.32 -12.44 68.28
C TYR A 28 5.76 -12.15 68.74
N LYS A 29 5.94 -11.88 70.04
CA LYS A 29 7.23 -11.51 70.59
C LYS A 29 8.21 -12.68 70.53
N ASN A 30 9.46 -12.37 70.18
CA ASN A 30 10.60 -13.30 70.15
C ASN A 30 10.37 -14.56 69.28
N MET A 31 9.49 -14.50 68.27
CA MET A 31 9.19 -15.64 67.41
C MET A 31 10.45 -16.31 66.86
N PHE A 32 11.44 -15.53 66.42
CA PHE A 32 12.68 -16.01 65.79
C PHE A 32 13.92 -15.78 66.65
N LYS A 33 13.74 -15.57 67.96
CA LYS A 33 14.86 -15.32 68.85
C LYS A 33 15.77 -16.56 68.87
N THR A 34 17.08 -16.30 68.72
CA THR A 34 18.17 -17.29 68.61
C THR A 34 18.13 -18.22 67.38
N CYS A 35 17.33 -17.93 66.35
CA CYS A 35 17.38 -18.60 65.03
C CYS A 35 18.58 -18.12 64.19
N SER A 36 19.81 -18.47 64.57
CA SER A 36 21.04 -17.93 63.96
C SER A 36 21.34 -18.39 62.53
N LYS A 37 20.73 -19.48 62.06
CA LYS A 37 20.93 -20.03 60.70
C LYS A 37 19.79 -19.72 59.73
N LEU A 38 18.80 -18.91 60.12
CA LEU A 38 17.67 -18.57 59.27
C LEU A 38 18.17 -17.80 58.04
N LYS A 39 17.84 -18.29 56.84
CA LYS A 39 18.25 -17.73 55.54
C LYS A 39 17.06 -17.28 54.72
N THR A 40 15.93 -17.96 54.86
CA THR A 40 14.68 -17.64 54.14
C THR A 40 13.55 -17.49 55.14
N LEU A 41 12.83 -16.39 55.05
CA LEU A 41 11.66 -16.11 55.85
C LEU A 41 10.62 -15.41 54.98
N SER A 42 9.51 -16.09 54.73
CA SER A 42 8.35 -15.52 54.04
C SER A 42 7.25 -15.28 55.07
N ILE A 43 6.66 -14.08 55.07
CA ILE A 43 5.53 -13.70 55.93
C ILE A 43 4.50 -12.99 55.06
N SER A 44 3.22 -13.30 55.23
CA SER A 44 2.12 -12.62 54.51
C SER A 44 2.06 -11.13 54.87
N ASN A 45 1.55 -10.32 53.94
CA ASN A 45 1.35 -8.90 54.20
C ASN A 45 0.25 -8.67 55.24
N GLU A 46 -0.79 -9.50 55.24
CA GLU A 46 -1.91 -9.46 56.19
C GLU A 46 -1.41 -9.67 57.62
N PHE A 47 -0.47 -10.59 57.83
CA PHE A 47 0.14 -10.82 59.13
C PHE A 47 0.97 -9.63 59.60
N LEU A 48 1.83 -9.09 58.72
CA LEU A 48 2.65 -7.92 59.03
C LEU A 48 1.76 -6.70 59.34
N ASP A 49 0.74 -6.48 58.52
CA ASP A 49 -0.21 -5.38 58.66
C ASP A 49 -1.00 -5.46 59.96
N HIS A 50 -1.50 -6.66 60.31
CA HIS A 50 -2.17 -6.88 61.59
C HIS A 50 -1.25 -6.60 62.77
N CYS A 51 0.02 -7.04 62.73
CA CYS A 51 0.98 -6.78 63.79
C CYS A 51 1.31 -5.28 63.94
N VAL A 52 1.45 -4.57 62.82
CA VAL A 52 1.65 -3.11 62.78
C VAL A 52 0.44 -2.40 63.40
N LYS A 53 -0.77 -2.72 62.94
CA LYS A 53 -2.02 -2.13 63.44
C LYS A 53 -2.27 -2.43 64.92
N GLN A 54 -2.07 -3.68 65.34
CA GLN A 54 -2.25 -4.11 66.72
C GLN A 54 -1.30 -3.39 67.69
N SER A 55 -0.05 -3.16 67.28
CA SER A 55 0.96 -2.56 68.15
C SER A 55 1.08 -1.04 68.05
N GLY A 56 0.59 -0.44 66.96
CA GLY A 56 0.77 0.97 66.65
C GLY A 56 2.22 1.36 66.37
N LYS A 57 3.06 0.39 65.98
CA LYS A 57 4.51 0.58 65.76
C LYS A 57 4.88 0.49 64.28
N THR A 58 6.06 1.00 63.92
CA THR A 58 6.63 0.82 62.58
C THR A 58 6.91 -0.66 62.28
N ILE A 59 6.93 -1.02 60.99
CA ILE A 59 7.27 -2.37 60.55
C ILE A 59 8.65 -2.81 61.07
N ASP A 60 9.64 -1.92 61.08
CA ASP A 60 10.96 -2.18 61.68
C ASP A 60 10.86 -2.63 63.14
N SER A 61 10.08 -1.92 63.96
CA SER A 61 9.93 -2.24 65.37
C SER A 61 9.10 -3.50 65.61
N VAL A 62 8.15 -3.80 64.72
CA VAL A 62 7.40 -5.07 64.71
C VAL A 62 8.35 -6.24 64.43
N LEU A 63 9.19 -6.13 63.39
CA LEU A 63 10.17 -7.16 63.04
C LEU A 63 11.23 -7.34 64.15
N GLU A 64 11.66 -6.25 64.79
CA GLU A 64 12.54 -6.31 65.98
C GLU A 64 11.86 -7.03 67.16
N THR A 65 10.56 -6.80 67.35
CA THR A 65 9.77 -7.48 68.40
C THR A 65 9.68 -8.99 68.12
N MET A 66 9.62 -9.40 66.84
CA MET A 66 9.69 -10.80 66.42
C MET A 66 11.10 -11.40 66.53
N ALA A 67 12.10 -10.58 66.84
CA ALA A 67 13.54 -10.89 66.81
C ALA A 67 14.05 -11.28 65.40
N ILE A 68 13.44 -10.70 64.36
CA ILE A 68 13.90 -10.83 62.98
C ILE A 68 15.02 -9.81 62.74
N LYS A 69 16.13 -10.30 62.21
CA LYS A 69 17.32 -9.51 61.87
C LYS A 69 17.97 -10.11 60.64
N ASP A 70 18.83 -9.33 60.00
CA ASP A 70 19.69 -9.85 58.94
C ASP A 70 20.74 -10.81 59.53
N THR A 71 21.02 -11.89 58.82
CA THR A 71 21.87 -13.00 59.28
C THR A 71 22.81 -13.44 58.18
N GLY A 72 24.13 -13.28 58.40
CA GLY A 72 25.13 -13.56 57.38
C GLY A 72 24.91 -12.69 56.14
N THR A 73 24.69 -13.31 54.97
CA THR A 73 24.35 -12.63 53.72
C THR A 73 22.85 -12.47 53.49
N ALA A 74 21.99 -13.03 54.34
CA ALA A 74 20.54 -12.97 54.18
C ALA A 74 19.99 -11.64 54.71
N GLN A 75 19.30 -10.89 53.84
CA GLN A 75 18.71 -9.57 54.11
C GLN A 75 17.23 -9.68 54.54
N LEU A 76 16.94 -10.58 55.48
CA LEU A 76 15.56 -10.93 55.86
C LEU A 76 14.73 -9.74 56.33
N LYS A 77 15.28 -8.88 57.20
CA LYS A 77 14.56 -7.72 57.71
C LYS A 77 14.29 -6.74 56.57
N THR A 78 15.33 -6.43 55.79
CA THR A 78 15.23 -5.49 54.66
C THR A 78 14.20 -5.95 53.63
N ASN A 79 14.19 -7.24 53.29
CA ASN A 79 13.23 -7.79 52.33
C ASN A 79 11.78 -7.68 52.81
N LEU A 80 11.51 -7.99 54.08
CA LEU A 80 10.16 -7.89 54.66
C LEU A 80 9.70 -6.43 54.79
N VAL A 81 10.60 -5.51 55.13
CA VAL A 81 10.30 -4.07 55.13
C VAL A 81 9.93 -3.60 53.72
N ASN A 82 10.72 -3.94 52.70
CA ASN A 82 10.46 -3.55 51.32
C ASN A 82 9.13 -4.15 50.80
N GLN A 83 8.89 -5.43 51.08
CA GLN A 83 7.63 -6.11 50.75
C GLN A 83 6.42 -5.39 51.37
N TYR A 84 6.50 -5.05 52.65
CA TYR A 84 5.41 -4.37 53.35
C TYR A 84 5.22 -2.93 52.86
N ASN A 85 6.30 -2.20 52.60
CA ASN A 85 6.22 -0.85 52.04
C ASN A 85 5.58 -0.84 50.65
N GLU A 86 5.86 -1.83 49.81
CA GLU A 86 5.20 -2.00 48.53
C GLU A 86 3.71 -2.32 48.71
N TYR A 87 3.35 -3.17 49.68
CA TYR A 87 1.97 -3.50 50.01
C TYR A 87 1.14 -2.29 50.49
N LEU A 88 1.77 -1.28 51.09
CA LEU A 88 1.07 -0.07 51.55
C LEU A 88 0.72 0.92 50.43
N LYS A 89 1.35 0.82 49.26
CA LYS A 89 1.07 1.69 48.10
C LYS A 89 -0.33 1.43 47.55
N THR A 90 -1.00 2.43 46.99
CA THR A 90 -2.34 2.25 46.41
C THR A 90 -2.26 1.36 45.15
N PRO A 91 -3.05 0.29 45.02
CA PRO A 91 -3.15 -0.45 43.77
C PRO A 91 -3.59 0.47 42.63
N ILE A 92 -2.91 0.40 41.49
CA ILE A 92 -3.30 1.20 40.31
C ILE A 92 -4.71 0.80 39.80
N THR A 93 -5.14 -0.42 40.10
CA THR A 93 -6.49 -0.92 39.83
C THR A 93 -7.58 -0.27 40.67
N ASP A 94 -7.22 0.41 41.76
CA ASP A 94 -8.17 1.17 42.60
C ASP A 94 -8.33 2.61 42.07
N CYS A 95 -7.53 3.01 41.07
CA CYS A 95 -7.66 4.29 40.38
C CYS A 95 -8.68 4.20 39.24
N THR A 96 -9.21 5.35 38.82
CA THR A 96 -10.02 5.45 37.60
C THR A 96 -9.08 5.66 36.42
N ILE A 97 -9.10 4.73 35.46
CA ILE A 97 -8.26 4.77 34.27
C ILE A 97 -9.18 4.88 33.05
N THR A 98 -8.87 5.81 32.16
CA THR A 98 -9.63 5.99 30.91
C THR A 98 -8.68 5.89 29.72
N ALA A 99 -9.04 4.99 28.80
CA ALA A 99 -8.43 4.81 27.49
C ALA A 99 -9.56 4.84 26.45
N PRO A 100 -9.97 6.03 25.98
CA PRO A 100 -11.16 6.15 25.14
C PRO A 100 -10.87 5.74 23.70
N ASP A 101 -11.86 5.13 23.05
CA ASP A 101 -11.89 5.02 21.59
C ASP A 101 -11.87 6.42 20.94
N LYS A 102 -11.24 6.54 19.77
CA LYS A 102 -11.16 7.81 19.03
C LYS A 102 -11.16 7.60 17.52
N ASP A 103 -11.44 8.66 16.78
CA ASP A 103 -11.17 8.70 15.34
C ASP A 103 -9.71 9.10 15.06
N TYR A 104 -9.19 8.66 13.92
CA TYR A 104 -7.85 8.99 13.46
C TYR A 104 -7.71 10.49 13.19
N ASP A 105 -6.89 11.14 14.02
CA ASP A 105 -6.55 12.56 13.94
C ASP A 105 -5.03 12.79 13.81
N GLY A 106 -4.24 11.72 13.69
CA GLY A 106 -2.77 11.75 13.62
C GLY A 106 -2.05 11.91 14.96
N ASN A 107 -2.76 11.92 16.08
CA ASN A 107 -2.18 12.05 17.42
C ASN A 107 -2.36 10.76 18.24
N PRO A 108 -1.43 10.46 19.16
CA PRO A 108 -1.57 9.38 20.15
C PRO A 108 -2.87 9.45 20.96
N PRO A 109 -3.32 8.33 21.55
CA PRO A 109 -4.44 8.33 22.51
C PRO A 109 -4.06 9.10 23.79
N SER A 110 -5.06 9.75 24.40
CA SER A 110 -4.90 10.39 25.71
C SER A 110 -5.29 9.41 26.81
N ILE A 111 -4.31 8.91 27.56
CA ILE A 111 -4.55 8.04 28.73
C ILE A 111 -4.60 8.90 29.99
N THR A 112 -5.71 8.83 30.71
CA THR A 112 -5.88 9.58 31.98
C THR A 112 -6.06 8.62 33.14
N VAL A 113 -5.31 8.86 34.22
CA VAL A 113 -5.41 8.12 35.48
C VAL A 113 -5.72 9.07 36.62
N THR A 114 -6.76 8.78 37.40
CA THR A 114 -7.12 9.57 38.59
C THR A 114 -7.27 8.71 39.84
N SER A 115 -6.79 9.21 40.98
CA SER A 115 -7.04 8.63 42.30
C SER A 115 -7.98 9.56 43.08
N GLY A 116 -9.26 9.18 43.16
CA GLY A 116 -10.32 10.10 43.57
C GLY A 116 -10.37 11.32 42.63
N ASP A 117 -10.26 12.52 43.20
CA ASP A 117 -10.28 13.79 42.46
C ASP A 117 -8.89 14.23 41.93
N THR A 118 -7.83 13.48 42.25
CA THR A 118 -6.46 13.86 41.86
C THR A 118 -6.08 13.20 40.54
N VAL A 119 -5.69 14.02 39.56
CA VAL A 119 -5.08 13.55 38.30
C VAL A 119 -3.63 13.17 38.57
N LEU A 120 -3.25 11.94 38.18
CA LEU A 120 -1.91 11.42 38.38
C LEU A 120 -0.98 11.83 37.24
N GLU A 121 0.32 11.92 37.52
CA GLU A 121 1.32 12.32 36.53
C GLU A 121 2.06 11.09 35.96
N GLU A 122 2.04 10.97 34.63
CA GLU A 122 2.81 9.95 33.92
C GLU A 122 4.32 10.14 34.19
N ASN A 123 5.04 9.02 34.33
CA ASN A 123 6.43 8.88 34.74
C ASN A 123 6.74 9.23 36.21
N THR A 124 5.81 9.83 36.95
CA THR A 124 5.89 10.05 38.41
C THR A 124 5.09 9.00 39.17
N ASP A 125 3.79 8.89 38.86
CA ASP A 125 2.81 8.04 39.56
C ASP A 125 2.49 6.76 38.79
N TYR A 126 2.69 6.74 37.48
CA TYR A 126 2.51 5.56 36.63
C TYR A 126 3.34 5.64 35.35
N THR A 127 3.41 4.56 34.58
CA THR A 127 3.94 4.53 33.21
C THR A 127 2.95 3.84 32.28
N VAL A 128 2.90 4.24 31.01
CA VAL A 128 2.07 3.60 29.98
C VAL A 128 2.96 2.92 28.93
N THR A 129 2.57 1.72 28.52
CA THR A 129 3.13 1.05 27.33
C THR A 129 2.01 0.57 26.43
N PHE A 130 2.26 0.49 25.12
CA PHE A 130 1.26 0.08 24.13
C PHE A 130 1.73 -1.16 23.37
N LYS A 131 0.77 -2.02 23.00
CA LYS A 131 1.02 -3.14 22.09
C LYS A 131 -0.15 -3.38 21.13
N GLN A 132 0.15 -4.05 20.03
CA GLN A 132 -0.83 -4.62 19.11
C GLN A 132 -0.47 -6.10 18.90
N GLY A 133 -1.31 -7.00 19.41
CA GLY A 133 -0.92 -8.40 19.56
C GLY A 133 0.34 -8.52 20.42
N ASP A 134 1.39 -9.15 19.87
CA ASP A 134 2.68 -9.32 20.55
C ASP A 134 3.70 -8.20 20.25
N THR A 135 3.34 -7.20 19.44
CA THR A 135 4.25 -6.13 19.01
C THR A 135 4.12 -4.92 19.92
N VAL A 136 5.24 -4.47 20.52
CA VAL A 136 5.30 -3.20 21.27
C VAL A 136 5.24 -2.02 20.30
N ILE A 137 4.38 -1.05 20.60
CA ILE A 137 4.15 0.16 19.78
C ILE A 137 4.56 1.40 20.58
N ASP A 138 5.25 2.33 19.92
CA ASP A 138 5.66 3.60 20.51
C ASP A 138 4.84 4.75 19.91
N PRO A 139 4.04 5.42 20.75
CA PRO A 139 2.60 5.22 20.89
C PRO A 139 1.81 5.12 19.55
N PRO A 140 0.68 4.38 19.52
CA PRO A 140 -0.06 4.15 18.29
C PRO A 140 -0.70 5.46 17.78
N VAL A 141 -0.53 5.70 16.48
CA VAL A 141 -1.19 6.79 15.75
C VAL A 141 -2.16 6.26 14.71
N ASP A 142 -1.86 5.12 14.08
CA ASP A 142 -2.61 4.58 12.96
C ASP A 142 -3.92 3.88 13.39
N PRO A 143 -4.89 3.74 12.49
CA PRO A 143 -6.13 3.03 12.79
C PRO A 143 -5.87 1.56 13.18
N GLY A 144 -6.58 1.10 14.21
CA GLY A 144 -6.48 -0.26 14.71
C GLY A 144 -6.96 -0.41 16.16
N THR A 145 -7.00 -1.64 16.64
CA THR A 145 -7.25 -1.98 18.05
C THR A 145 -5.91 -2.23 18.74
N TYR A 146 -5.76 -1.65 19.93
CA TYR A 146 -4.52 -1.65 20.71
C TYR A 146 -4.80 -1.96 22.18
N GLU A 147 -3.79 -2.48 22.86
CA GLU A 147 -3.77 -2.65 24.31
C GLU A 147 -2.81 -1.63 24.93
N CYS A 148 -3.26 -0.90 25.95
CA CYS A 148 -2.38 -0.11 26.80
C CYS A 148 -2.22 -0.77 28.18
N THR A 149 -0.99 -0.83 28.68
CA THR A 149 -0.67 -1.34 30.02
C THR A 149 -0.22 -0.18 30.90
N ILE A 150 -0.94 0.03 32.01
CA ILE A 150 -0.67 1.07 33.00
C ILE A 150 -0.02 0.39 34.20
N THR A 151 1.20 0.80 34.55
CA THR A 151 1.96 0.28 35.70
C THR A 151 2.15 1.38 36.74
N GLY A 152 1.75 1.11 37.99
CA GLY A 152 1.88 2.06 39.10
C GLY A 152 3.35 2.33 39.48
N LYS A 153 3.63 3.57 39.88
CA LYS A 153 4.93 4.06 40.32
C LYS A 153 4.76 4.97 41.54
N GLY A 154 5.84 5.23 42.28
CA GLY A 154 5.81 6.11 43.45
C GLY A 154 4.89 5.53 44.53
N ASN A 155 3.79 6.23 44.81
CA ASN A 155 2.78 5.82 45.79
C ASN A 155 1.78 4.77 45.28
N TYR A 156 1.93 4.35 44.02
CA TYR A 156 1.05 3.38 43.37
C TYR A 156 1.80 2.08 43.04
N ARG A 157 1.09 0.96 43.05
CA ARG A 157 1.63 -0.38 42.77
C ARG A 157 0.80 -1.15 41.76
N GLY A 158 1.36 -2.24 41.26
CA GLY A 158 0.65 -3.18 40.37
C GLY A 158 0.53 -2.65 38.95
N SER A 159 -0.21 -3.38 38.12
CA SER A 159 -0.40 -3.07 36.72
C SER A 159 -1.78 -3.53 36.25
N THR A 160 -2.34 -2.86 35.25
CA THR A 160 -3.56 -3.29 34.56
C THR A 160 -3.48 -2.99 33.07
N THR A 161 -4.29 -3.67 32.28
CA THR A 161 -4.32 -3.54 30.82
C THR A 161 -5.75 -3.22 30.36
N LEU A 162 -5.86 -2.33 29.38
CA LEU A 162 -7.11 -1.91 28.76
C LEU A 162 -6.98 -1.98 27.24
N GLU A 163 -8.08 -2.26 26.56
CA GLU A 163 -8.19 -2.19 25.11
C GLU A 163 -8.86 -0.88 24.68
N PHE A 164 -8.42 -0.33 23.56
CA PHE A 164 -9.05 0.80 22.88
C PHE A 164 -8.85 0.72 21.36
N THR A 165 -9.68 1.44 20.61
CA THR A 165 -9.65 1.47 19.15
C THR A 165 -9.45 2.88 18.60
N ILE A 166 -8.51 3.01 17.67
CA ILE A 166 -8.39 4.18 16.77
C ILE A 166 -9.14 3.84 15.48
N SER A 167 -10.31 4.44 15.30
CA SER A 167 -11.13 4.25 14.11
C SER A 167 -10.53 5.02 12.92
N PRO A 168 -10.58 4.48 11.69
CA PRO A 168 -10.18 5.22 10.49
C PRO A 168 -10.95 6.53 10.39
N LYS A 169 -10.30 7.59 9.88
CA LYS A 169 -10.96 8.88 9.67
C LYS A 169 -12.16 8.69 8.75
N ASN A 170 -13.38 8.89 9.25
CA ASN A 170 -14.58 8.82 8.43
C ASN A 170 -14.74 10.12 7.63
N THR A 171 -14.09 10.16 6.47
CA THR A 171 -14.10 11.30 5.56
C THR A 171 -15.29 11.28 4.59
N GLY A 172 -16.11 10.23 4.62
CA GLY A 172 -17.09 9.95 3.56
C GLY A 172 -16.43 9.67 2.21
N ALA A 173 -15.12 9.39 2.17
CA ALA A 173 -14.36 9.26 0.94
C ALA A 173 -13.18 8.30 1.08
N SER A 174 -13.12 7.26 0.25
CA SER A 174 -12.02 6.28 0.26
C SER A 174 -11.69 5.76 -1.13
N LEU A 175 -10.43 5.38 -1.34
CA LEU A 175 -10.02 4.58 -2.49
C LEU A 175 -10.39 3.13 -2.23
N LEU A 176 -11.20 2.56 -3.10
CA LEU A 176 -11.43 1.13 -3.10
C LEU A 176 -10.10 0.46 -3.41
N LYS A 177 -9.66 -0.47 -2.55
CA LYS A 177 -8.46 -1.31 -2.80
C LYS A 177 -8.75 -2.40 -3.85
N LYS A 178 -9.47 -2.02 -4.91
CA LYS A 178 -9.73 -2.72 -6.16
C LYS A 178 -9.63 -1.71 -7.28
N ASN A 179 -9.00 -2.12 -8.36
CA ASN A 179 -8.72 -1.30 -9.51
C ASN A 179 -9.28 -1.99 -10.76
N THR A 180 -9.39 -1.23 -11.85
CA THR A 180 -9.66 -1.78 -13.17
C THR A 180 -8.61 -1.28 -14.12
N VAL A 181 -8.38 -1.97 -15.23
CA VAL A 181 -7.57 -1.43 -16.32
C VAL A 181 -8.50 -1.12 -17.49
N SER A 182 -8.30 0.03 -18.11
CA SER A 182 -8.96 0.38 -19.37
C SER A 182 -7.94 0.40 -20.49
N PHE A 183 -8.33 -0.16 -21.63
CA PHE A 183 -7.52 -0.25 -22.84
C PHE A 183 -8.08 0.63 -23.97
N LYS A 184 -8.71 1.75 -23.58
CA LYS A 184 -9.51 2.57 -24.48
C LYS A 184 -8.65 3.50 -25.35
N ASP A 185 -7.40 3.78 -25.03
CA ASP A 185 -6.54 4.58 -25.93
C ASP A 185 -5.09 4.30 -25.53
N SER A 186 -4.85 4.43 -24.23
CA SER A 186 -3.65 4.03 -23.49
C SER A 186 -3.97 2.83 -22.59
N ILE A 187 -2.95 2.15 -22.08
CA ILE A 187 -3.13 1.25 -20.94
C ILE A 187 -3.29 2.13 -19.70
N SER A 188 -4.52 2.31 -19.23
CA SER A 188 -4.81 3.14 -18.06
C SER A 188 -5.02 2.29 -16.82
N LEU A 189 -4.26 2.58 -15.75
CA LEU A 189 -4.56 2.07 -14.42
C LEU A 189 -5.65 2.93 -13.78
N ASN A 190 -6.80 2.33 -13.53
CA ASN A 190 -7.94 3.03 -12.97
C ASN A 190 -8.06 2.77 -11.46
N PHE A 191 -8.12 3.85 -10.70
CA PHE A 191 -8.44 3.84 -9.29
C PHE A 191 -9.93 4.14 -9.12
N LEU A 192 -10.61 3.36 -8.29
CA LEU A 192 -12.02 3.56 -7.96
C LEU A 192 -12.10 4.20 -6.58
N ALA A 193 -12.86 5.28 -6.44
CA ALA A 193 -13.11 5.91 -5.15
C ALA A 193 -14.59 5.91 -4.82
N GLU A 194 -14.94 5.55 -3.60
CA GLU A 194 -16.27 5.79 -3.03
C GLU A 194 -16.23 7.14 -2.33
N ILE A 195 -17.09 8.07 -2.74
CA ILE A 195 -17.13 9.42 -2.22
C ILE A 195 -18.59 9.81 -2.04
N ASP A 196 -18.96 10.23 -0.84
CA ASP A 196 -20.30 10.73 -0.53
C ASP A 196 -20.64 11.92 -1.43
N ASP A 197 -21.88 11.97 -1.90
CA ASP A 197 -22.28 12.93 -2.94
C ASP A 197 -22.14 14.40 -2.49
N ASP A 198 -22.24 14.69 -1.18
CA ASP A 198 -22.02 16.02 -0.60
C ASP A 198 -20.53 16.38 -0.44
N LYS A 199 -19.62 15.41 -0.62
CA LYS A 199 -18.16 15.58 -0.57
C LYS A 199 -17.49 15.53 -1.94
N ALA A 200 -18.22 15.10 -2.98
CA ALA A 200 -17.67 14.89 -4.33
C ALA A 200 -17.21 16.19 -5.01
N ASP A 201 -17.82 17.33 -4.68
CA ASP A 201 -17.49 18.60 -5.33
C ASP A 201 -16.07 19.05 -5.00
N GLY A 202 -15.26 19.23 -6.04
CA GLY A 202 -13.84 19.59 -5.93
C GLY A 202 -12.92 18.47 -5.45
N ALA A 203 -13.42 17.24 -5.29
CA ALA A 203 -12.57 16.09 -5.02
C ALA A 203 -11.68 15.76 -6.23
N TYR A 204 -10.47 15.29 -5.97
CA TYR A 204 -9.52 14.89 -6.99
C TYR A 204 -8.56 13.81 -6.49
N VAL A 205 -7.92 13.11 -7.41
CA VAL A 205 -6.81 12.20 -7.10
C VAL A 205 -5.52 12.77 -7.68
N LYS A 206 -4.48 12.83 -6.87
CA LYS A 206 -3.10 13.11 -7.31
C LYS A 206 -2.40 11.79 -7.53
N PHE A 207 -1.97 11.54 -8.77
CA PHE A 207 -1.12 10.41 -9.13
C PHE A 207 0.34 10.83 -9.13
N THR A 208 1.19 10.01 -8.51
CA THR A 208 2.65 10.16 -8.53
C THR A 208 3.26 8.84 -9.01
N TYR A 209 4.12 8.88 -10.03
CA TYR A 209 4.72 7.68 -10.64
C TYR A 209 6.01 8.03 -11.41
N ASP A 210 6.85 7.03 -11.70
CA ASP A 210 7.99 7.19 -12.59
C ASP A 210 7.54 7.12 -14.06
N HIS A 211 7.91 8.13 -14.86
CA HIS A 211 7.65 8.17 -16.30
C HIS A 211 8.98 8.35 -17.02
N TYR A 212 9.57 7.25 -17.50
CA TYR A 212 10.87 7.25 -18.17
C TYR A 212 12.00 7.88 -17.34
N GLY A 213 12.08 7.51 -16.05
CA GLY A 213 13.11 7.98 -15.12
C GLY A 213 12.86 9.36 -14.52
N GLN A 214 11.67 9.93 -14.76
CA GLN A 214 11.26 11.21 -14.19
C GLN A 214 9.99 11.04 -13.37
N THR A 215 9.98 11.59 -12.14
CA THR A 215 8.76 11.63 -11.33
C THR A 215 7.71 12.51 -12.01
N LYS A 216 6.58 11.90 -12.37
CA LYS A 216 5.41 12.56 -12.94
C LYS A 216 4.33 12.70 -11.88
N VAL A 217 3.78 13.90 -11.78
CA VAL A 217 2.64 14.21 -10.89
C VAL A 217 1.47 14.63 -11.76
N LYS A 218 0.31 13.99 -11.57
CA LYS A 218 -0.91 14.28 -12.32
C LYS A 218 -2.11 14.40 -11.39
N ASN A 219 -2.73 15.58 -11.35
CA ASN A 219 -3.99 15.79 -10.67
C ASN A 219 -5.16 15.47 -11.62
N VAL A 220 -6.04 14.56 -11.22
CA VAL A 220 -7.24 14.18 -11.96
C VAL A 220 -8.45 14.53 -11.11
N SER A 221 -9.14 15.60 -11.50
CA SER A 221 -10.39 15.99 -10.86
C SER A 221 -11.48 14.95 -11.09
N LEU A 222 -12.34 14.78 -10.09
CA LEU A 222 -13.53 13.96 -10.19
C LEU A 222 -14.39 14.42 -11.38
N ARG A 223 -14.89 13.45 -12.14
CA ARG A 223 -15.88 13.67 -13.21
C ARG A 223 -17.14 12.89 -12.88
N ARG A 224 -18.30 13.56 -12.88
CA ARG A 224 -19.58 12.91 -12.56
C ARG A 224 -19.96 11.82 -13.57
N ASP A 225 -19.59 12.00 -14.83
CA ASP A 225 -19.78 11.00 -15.90
C ASP A 225 -18.96 9.71 -15.70
N ASP A 226 -17.96 9.74 -14.80
CA ASP A 226 -17.17 8.58 -14.43
C ASP A 226 -17.72 7.82 -13.21
N LYS A 227 -18.92 8.19 -12.73
CA LYS A 227 -19.61 7.47 -11.67
C LYS A 227 -20.24 6.18 -12.23
N ASN A 228 -19.91 5.04 -11.63
CA ASN A 228 -20.56 3.76 -11.89
C ASN A 228 -21.02 3.14 -10.56
N GLY A 229 -22.34 3.09 -10.34
CA GLY A 229 -22.90 2.78 -9.04
C GLY A 229 -22.45 3.82 -7.99
N LYS A 230 -21.78 3.36 -6.94
CA LYS A 230 -21.26 4.21 -5.86
C LYS A 230 -19.82 4.69 -6.05
N TYR A 231 -19.15 4.30 -7.13
CA TYR A 231 -17.73 4.57 -7.33
C TYR A 231 -17.48 5.58 -8.44
N PHE A 232 -16.54 6.49 -8.23
CA PHE A 232 -15.96 7.35 -9.25
C PHE A 232 -14.65 6.75 -9.76
N ARG A 233 -14.45 6.75 -11.07
CA ARG A 233 -13.25 6.23 -11.71
C ARG A 233 -12.25 7.35 -12.03
N PHE A 234 -11.03 7.23 -11.50
CA PHE A 234 -9.88 8.08 -11.81
C PHE A 234 -8.87 7.31 -12.66
N ARG A 235 -8.45 7.86 -13.79
CA ARG A 235 -7.58 7.17 -14.75
C ARG A 235 -6.16 7.74 -14.73
N CYS A 236 -5.18 6.87 -14.48
CA CYS A 236 -3.77 7.17 -14.69
C CYS A 236 -3.29 6.50 -15.98
N PRO A 237 -3.08 7.24 -17.09
CA PRO A 237 -2.57 6.66 -18.32
C PRO A 237 -1.10 6.27 -18.16
N LEU A 238 -0.77 5.07 -18.63
CA LEU A 238 0.55 4.47 -18.63
C LEU A 238 0.82 3.81 -19.99
N THR A 239 2.09 3.55 -20.25
CA THR A 239 2.56 2.78 -21.40
C THR A 239 2.68 1.29 -21.06
N ALA A 240 2.79 0.44 -22.09
CA ALA A 240 3.06 -0.98 -21.89
C ALA A 240 4.39 -1.21 -21.14
N SER A 241 5.40 -0.36 -21.35
CA SER A 241 6.67 -0.42 -20.63
C SER A 241 6.61 0.02 -19.16
N GLU A 242 5.50 0.60 -18.71
CA GLU A 242 5.29 1.07 -17.34
C GLU A 242 4.38 0.14 -16.53
N MET A 243 4.08 -1.07 -17.03
CA MET A 243 3.17 -1.99 -16.33
C MET A 243 3.61 -2.37 -14.91
N THR A 244 4.91 -2.29 -14.62
CA THR A 244 5.50 -2.58 -13.30
C THR A 244 5.84 -1.32 -12.51
N VAL A 245 5.53 -0.12 -13.03
CA VAL A 245 5.70 1.13 -12.29
C VAL A 245 4.61 1.27 -11.24
N ASP A 246 5.03 1.47 -10.00
CA ASP A 246 4.14 1.81 -8.91
C ASP A 246 3.55 3.21 -9.10
N VAL A 247 2.22 3.27 -9.13
CA VAL A 247 1.46 4.51 -9.13
C VAL A 247 0.89 4.73 -7.75
N THR A 248 1.31 5.80 -7.09
CA THR A 248 0.71 6.26 -5.84
C THR A 248 -0.46 7.20 -6.15
N ALA A 249 -1.66 6.79 -5.77
CA ALA A 249 -2.88 7.57 -5.84
C ALA A 249 -3.22 8.14 -4.46
N GLU A 250 -3.29 9.47 -4.37
CA GLU A 250 -3.67 10.20 -3.15
C GLU A 250 -5.01 10.91 -3.41
N LEU A 251 -6.06 10.52 -2.69
CA LEU A 251 -7.40 11.10 -2.79
C LEU A 251 -7.50 12.36 -1.92
N PHE A 252 -7.99 13.45 -2.48
CA PHE A 252 -8.23 14.71 -1.81
C PHE A 252 -9.70 15.11 -1.92
N LEU A 253 -10.24 15.68 -0.84
CA LEU A 253 -11.49 16.43 -0.84
C LEU A 253 -11.18 17.93 -0.93
N ALA A 254 -12.12 18.74 -1.44
CA ALA A 254 -11.91 20.19 -1.62
C ALA A 254 -11.52 20.91 -0.31
N SER A 255 -12.03 20.44 0.83
CA SER A 255 -11.76 21.01 2.16
C SER A 255 -10.53 20.41 2.85
N SER A 256 -9.83 19.46 2.22
CA SER A 256 -8.72 18.75 2.84
C SER A 256 -7.36 19.38 2.51
N GLY A 257 -6.53 19.64 3.53
CA GLY A 257 -5.13 20.08 3.36
C GLY A 257 -4.13 18.92 3.21
N SER A 258 -4.61 17.68 3.23
CA SER A 258 -3.82 16.44 3.19
C SER A 258 -4.69 15.32 2.61
N PRO A 259 -4.11 14.27 2.01
CA PRO A 259 -4.89 13.20 1.40
C PRO A 259 -5.78 12.51 2.44
N VAL A 260 -7.01 12.20 2.04
CA VAL A 260 -7.99 11.49 2.87
C VAL A 260 -7.85 9.98 2.77
N ASP A 261 -7.25 9.48 1.68
CA ASP A 261 -6.83 8.09 1.51
C ASP A 261 -5.69 8.03 0.48
N THR A 262 -4.85 7.02 0.60
CA THR A 262 -3.71 6.78 -0.27
C THR A 262 -3.67 5.30 -0.67
N TRP A 263 -3.34 5.02 -1.92
CA TRP A 263 -3.11 3.66 -2.38
C TRP A 263 -2.07 3.61 -3.49
N THR A 264 -1.10 2.72 -3.34
CA THR A 264 -0.09 2.44 -4.36
C THR A 264 -0.37 1.10 -5.02
N ARG A 265 -0.30 1.08 -6.35
CA ARG A 265 -0.48 -0.14 -7.16
C ARG A 265 0.17 0.04 -8.54
N ASN A 266 0.50 -1.06 -9.19
CA ASN A 266 0.90 -1.12 -10.60
C ASN A 266 -0.08 -1.98 -11.43
N ILE A 267 0.07 -1.97 -12.75
CA ILE A 267 -0.78 -2.76 -13.66
C ILE A 267 -0.50 -4.26 -13.52
N ARG A 268 0.76 -4.65 -13.31
CA ARG A 268 1.15 -6.06 -13.16
C ARG A 268 0.39 -6.74 -12.02
N ASP A 269 0.34 -6.12 -10.85
CA ASP A 269 -0.37 -6.66 -9.70
C ASP A 269 -1.87 -6.84 -9.96
N TYR A 270 -2.48 -5.94 -10.73
CA TYR A 270 -3.87 -6.07 -11.14
C TYR A 270 -4.08 -7.29 -12.03
N CYS A 271 -3.28 -7.41 -13.10
CA CYS A 271 -3.40 -8.52 -14.03
C CYS A 271 -3.10 -9.87 -13.36
N LEU A 272 -2.10 -9.94 -12.46
CA LEU A 272 -1.81 -11.16 -11.69
C LEU A 272 -2.95 -11.54 -10.73
N THR A 273 -3.55 -10.55 -10.06
CA THR A 273 -4.75 -10.78 -9.22
C THR A 273 -5.90 -11.31 -10.06
N GLY A 274 -6.13 -10.73 -11.24
CA GLY A 274 -7.16 -11.17 -12.17
C GLY A 274 -6.93 -12.58 -12.73
N LEU A 275 -5.67 -12.95 -13.00
CA LEU A 275 -5.31 -14.31 -13.42
C LEU A 275 -5.63 -15.36 -12.36
N ASP A 276 -5.38 -15.04 -11.09
CA ASP A 276 -5.65 -15.92 -9.95
C ASP A 276 -7.16 -16.02 -9.67
N GLN A 277 -7.86 -14.88 -9.65
CA GLN A 277 -9.22 -14.80 -9.10
C GLN A 277 -10.35 -14.87 -10.13
N SER A 278 -10.12 -14.52 -11.40
CA SER A 278 -11.19 -14.53 -12.40
C SER A 278 -11.70 -15.95 -12.65
N SER A 279 -12.99 -16.08 -12.96
CA SER A 279 -13.58 -17.31 -13.49
C SER A 279 -13.78 -17.28 -15.01
N ASN A 280 -13.43 -16.18 -15.67
CA ASN A 280 -13.59 -16.00 -17.12
C ASN A 280 -12.26 -16.27 -17.84
N ASP A 281 -12.23 -17.34 -18.65
CA ASP A 281 -11.02 -17.73 -19.38
C ASP A 281 -10.54 -16.68 -20.39
N LEU A 282 -11.46 -15.97 -21.06
CA LEU A 282 -11.09 -14.89 -22.00
C LEU A 282 -10.45 -13.71 -21.27
N GLU A 283 -10.91 -13.42 -20.04
CA GLU A 283 -10.31 -12.39 -19.21
C GLU A 283 -8.90 -12.78 -18.76
N LYS A 284 -8.70 -14.05 -18.37
CA LYS A 284 -7.37 -14.58 -18.05
C LYS A 284 -6.43 -14.53 -19.26
N THR A 285 -6.91 -14.90 -20.44
CA THR A 285 -6.15 -14.79 -21.68
C THR A 285 -5.75 -13.33 -21.95
N LEU A 286 -6.67 -12.38 -21.76
CA LEU A 286 -6.37 -10.95 -21.90
C LEU A 286 -5.30 -10.47 -20.91
N PHE A 287 -5.41 -10.83 -19.62
CA PHE A 287 -4.40 -10.45 -18.63
C PHE A 287 -3.02 -11.02 -18.96
N ARG A 288 -2.95 -12.29 -19.35
CA ARG A 288 -1.68 -12.92 -19.76
C ARG A 288 -1.09 -12.25 -21.00
N ALA A 289 -1.92 -11.97 -22.01
CA ALA A 289 -1.45 -11.31 -23.24
C ALA A 289 -0.98 -9.87 -22.97
N ALA A 290 -1.69 -9.13 -22.11
CA ALA A 290 -1.27 -7.79 -21.70
C ALA A 290 0.09 -7.83 -20.98
N LEU A 291 0.28 -8.76 -20.04
CA LEU A 291 1.55 -8.90 -19.33
C LEU A 291 2.71 -9.29 -20.24
N ASN A 292 2.49 -10.19 -21.19
CA ASN A 292 3.48 -10.52 -22.23
C ASN A 292 3.82 -9.31 -23.09
N TYR A 293 2.81 -8.58 -23.57
CA TYR A 293 3.03 -7.36 -24.33
C TYR A 293 3.83 -6.31 -23.52
N GLY A 294 3.49 -6.08 -22.26
CA GLY A 294 4.27 -5.20 -21.37
C GLY A 294 5.71 -5.66 -21.20
N GLY A 295 5.93 -6.96 -20.96
CA GLY A 295 7.25 -7.53 -20.72
C GLY A 295 8.18 -7.39 -21.93
N TYR A 296 7.72 -7.79 -23.11
CA TYR A 296 8.49 -7.61 -24.34
C TYR A 296 8.69 -6.13 -24.72
N THR A 297 7.73 -5.26 -24.39
CA THR A 297 7.89 -3.81 -24.58
C THR A 297 8.96 -3.21 -23.66
N GLN A 298 9.05 -3.67 -22.40
CA GLN A 298 10.13 -3.28 -21.49
C GLN A 298 11.51 -3.72 -21.99
N GLU A 299 11.59 -4.91 -22.59
CA GLU A 299 12.83 -5.44 -23.17
C GLU A 299 13.27 -4.66 -24.42
N TYR A 300 12.34 -4.33 -25.30
CA TYR A 300 12.61 -3.53 -26.49
C TYR A 300 13.12 -2.12 -26.13
N PHE A 301 12.37 -1.38 -25.30
CA PHE A 301 12.76 -0.01 -24.90
C PHE A 301 13.83 0.06 -23.82
N LYS A 302 14.28 -1.09 -23.28
CA LYS A 302 15.21 -1.18 -22.14
C LYS A 302 14.72 -0.36 -20.92
N HIS A 303 13.41 -0.31 -20.68
CA HIS A 303 12.78 0.49 -19.62
C HIS A 303 12.23 -0.40 -18.48
N ASN A 304 12.32 0.07 -17.23
CA ASN A 304 11.81 -0.62 -16.02
C ASN A 304 12.26 -2.08 -15.85
N LYS A 305 13.51 -2.39 -16.21
CA LYS A 305 14.03 -3.78 -16.21
C LYS A 305 14.23 -4.41 -14.82
N GLY A 306 14.06 -3.65 -13.74
CA GLY A 306 14.14 -4.19 -12.37
C GLY A 306 13.06 -5.24 -12.09
N THR A 307 11.92 -5.17 -12.77
CA THR A 307 10.88 -6.20 -12.76
C THR A 307 10.16 -6.19 -14.11
N ILE A 308 10.23 -7.30 -14.84
CA ILE A 308 9.59 -7.45 -16.15
C ILE A 308 8.15 -7.95 -15.98
N ALA A 309 7.24 -7.42 -16.79
CA ALA A 309 5.80 -7.56 -16.62
C ALA A 309 5.28 -8.98 -16.90
N ASN A 310 6.02 -9.85 -17.59
CA ASN A 310 5.65 -11.26 -17.82
C ASN A 310 6.51 -12.27 -17.04
N THR A 311 7.37 -11.84 -16.11
CA THR A 311 8.16 -12.78 -15.31
C THR A 311 7.26 -13.82 -14.63
N GLY A 312 7.56 -15.10 -14.84
CA GLY A 312 6.81 -16.25 -14.29
C GLY A 312 5.61 -16.72 -15.15
N ILE A 313 5.27 -15.99 -16.23
CA ILE A 313 4.14 -16.28 -17.12
C ILE A 313 4.45 -15.98 -18.60
N THR A 314 5.74 -15.93 -18.95
CA THR A 314 6.22 -15.64 -20.30
C THR A 314 5.72 -16.70 -21.28
N ASP A 315 5.03 -16.25 -22.32
CA ASP A 315 4.65 -17.11 -23.44
C ASP A 315 5.71 -17.00 -24.54
N ASP A 316 5.98 -18.11 -25.25
CA ASP A 316 6.83 -18.08 -26.45
C ASP A 316 6.10 -17.37 -27.59
N MET A 317 6.73 -16.37 -28.19
CA MET A 317 6.20 -15.59 -29.31
C MET A 317 6.62 -16.14 -30.68
N THR A 318 7.52 -17.12 -30.77
CA THR A 318 8.10 -17.56 -32.04
C THR A 318 7.10 -18.21 -33.01
N ASP A 319 5.99 -18.75 -32.49
CA ASP A 319 4.92 -19.37 -33.27
C ASP A 319 3.84 -18.37 -33.76
N VAL A 320 3.94 -17.10 -33.37
CA VAL A 320 2.93 -16.09 -33.67
C VAL A 320 3.08 -15.58 -35.09
N THR A 321 2.12 -15.94 -35.94
CA THR A 321 1.96 -15.34 -37.26
C THR A 321 1.06 -14.12 -37.16
N VAL A 322 1.63 -12.94 -37.40
CA VAL A 322 0.89 -11.68 -37.41
C VAL A 322 0.23 -11.50 -38.76
N SER A 323 -1.05 -11.11 -38.79
CA SER A 323 -1.72 -10.71 -40.03
C SER A 323 -2.70 -9.56 -39.79
N SER A 324 -2.63 -8.54 -40.65
CA SER A 324 -3.54 -7.39 -40.60
C SER A 324 -4.80 -7.57 -41.44
N GLY A 325 -4.79 -8.50 -42.40
CA GLY A 325 -5.83 -8.60 -43.43
C GLY A 325 -5.82 -7.47 -44.47
N ILE A 326 -4.96 -6.45 -44.32
CA ILE A 326 -4.82 -5.33 -45.27
C ILE A 326 -3.94 -5.76 -46.44
N THR A 327 -4.51 -5.70 -47.65
CA THR A 327 -3.86 -6.12 -48.91
C THR A 327 -3.36 -4.96 -49.77
N SER A 328 -3.65 -3.71 -49.41
CA SER A 328 -3.18 -2.54 -50.16
C SER A 328 -1.66 -2.50 -50.21
N ALA A 329 -1.10 -2.35 -51.42
CA ALA A 329 0.33 -2.15 -51.60
C ALA A 329 0.72 -0.73 -51.16
N TYR A 330 1.89 -0.59 -50.55
CA TYR A 330 2.44 0.72 -50.24
C TYR A 330 2.97 1.41 -51.49
N PRO A 331 2.90 2.75 -51.57
CA PRO A 331 3.55 3.49 -52.63
C PRO A 331 5.07 3.24 -52.58
N THR A 332 5.64 2.85 -53.72
CA THR A 332 7.09 2.64 -53.88
C THR A 332 7.66 3.64 -54.88
N GLY A 333 8.87 4.12 -54.64
CA GLY A 333 9.49 5.14 -55.49
C GLY A 333 8.91 6.54 -55.29
N VAL A 334 9.24 7.43 -56.21
CA VAL A 334 8.85 8.85 -56.17
C VAL A 334 7.61 9.07 -57.03
N HIS A 335 6.61 9.74 -56.48
CA HIS A 335 5.37 10.13 -57.16
C HIS A 335 5.19 11.63 -57.01
N ASN A 336 5.05 12.35 -58.12
CA ASN A 336 4.89 13.82 -58.16
C ASN A 336 5.85 14.58 -57.22
N GLY A 337 7.11 14.14 -57.11
CA GLY A 337 8.15 14.81 -56.32
C GLY A 337 8.16 14.50 -54.82
N ILE A 338 7.40 13.51 -54.35
CA ILE A 338 7.46 13.03 -52.96
C ILE A 338 7.48 11.49 -52.92
N ARG A 339 8.13 10.93 -51.92
CA ARG A 339 8.12 9.49 -51.63
C ARG A 339 7.65 9.23 -50.21
N TYR A 340 6.93 8.13 -50.02
CA TYR A 340 6.73 7.51 -48.72
C TYR A 340 7.95 6.63 -48.42
N ILE A 341 8.58 6.82 -47.27
CA ILE A 341 9.87 6.18 -46.93
C ILE A 341 9.79 5.18 -45.79
N GLY A 342 8.64 5.09 -45.10
CA GLY A 342 8.42 4.08 -44.08
C GLY A 342 7.48 4.52 -42.97
N SER A 343 7.37 3.67 -41.96
CA SER A 343 6.54 3.93 -40.77
C SER A 343 7.22 3.45 -39.50
N SER A 344 6.89 4.07 -38.37
CA SER A 344 7.30 3.63 -37.04
C SER A 344 6.11 3.55 -36.09
N LEU A 345 6.05 2.52 -35.25
CA LEU A 345 5.11 2.46 -34.14
C LEU A 345 5.58 3.34 -32.97
N LEU A 346 4.67 4.11 -32.42
CA LEU A 346 4.89 4.90 -31.20
C LEU A 346 4.03 4.33 -30.08
N LEU A 347 4.66 4.13 -28.91
CA LEU A 347 4.07 3.46 -27.74
C LEU A 347 4.07 4.36 -26.48
N ARG A 348 4.25 5.67 -26.65
CA ARG A 348 4.53 6.63 -25.56
C ARG A 348 3.34 7.02 -24.68
N ASP A 349 2.14 7.02 -25.25
CA ASP A 349 0.90 7.29 -24.50
C ASP A 349 -0.17 6.30 -24.95
N ALA A 350 -0.25 6.03 -26.26
CA ALA A 350 -1.13 5.06 -26.91
C ALA A 350 -0.37 4.45 -28.10
N PRO A 351 -0.77 3.27 -28.63
CA PRO A 351 -0.23 2.77 -29.89
C PRO A 351 -0.79 3.57 -31.08
N TYR A 352 0.10 4.23 -31.83
CA TYR A 352 -0.23 4.87 -33.10
C TYR A 352 0.96 4.79 -34.05
N VAL A 353 0.70 4.96 -35.35
CA VAL A 353 1.71 4.84 -36.40
C VAL A 353 2.13 6.24 -36.84
N ARG A 354 3.43 6.44 -37.01
CA ARG A 354 3.98 7.61 -37.68
C ARG A 354 4.41 7.21 -39.09
N TYR A 355 3.95 7.97 -40.09
CA TYR A 355 4.25 7.75 -41.50
C TYR A 355 5.27 8.78 -41.97
N TYR A 356 6.35 8.33 -42.62
CA TYR A 356 7.45 9.19 -43.06
C TYR A 356 7.44 9.43 -44.57
N PHE A 357 7.78 10.66 -44.94
CA PHE A 357 7.81 11.15 -46.30
C PHE A 357 9.06 11.99 -46.55
N GLU A 358 9.54 11.95 -47.80
CA GLU A 358 10.68 12.73 -48.26
C GLU A 358 10.33 13.39 -49.59
N PRO A 359 10.29 14.74 -49.67
CA PRO A 359 10.24 15.45 -50.94
C PRO A 359 11.55 15.23 -51.71
N ASP A 360 11.44 15.01 -53.02
CA ASP A 360 12.57 14.94 -53.93
C ASP A 360 13.21 16.31 -54.13
N THR A 361 14.43 16.32 -54.68
CA THR A 361 15.18 17.57 -54.93
C THR A 361 14.36 18.54 -55.79
N GLY A 362 14.05 19.71 -55.23
CA GLY A 362 13.28 20.77 -55.90
C GLY A 362 11.78 20.78 -55.60
N SER A 363 11.27 19.86 -54.77
CA SER A 363 9.90 19.88 -54.23
C SER A 363 9.91 20.37 -52.77
N ASP A 364 8.86 21.07 -52.36
CA ASP A 364 8.67 21.50 -50.96
C ASP A 364 7.55 20.69 -50.31
N ILE A 365 7.67 20.38 -49.02
CA ILE A 365 6.63 19.63 -48.30
C ILE A 365 5.29 20.38 -48.30
N GLY A 366 5.32 21.72 -48.34
CA GLY A 366 4.14 22.59 -48.38
C GLY A 366 3.36 22.52 -49.69
N ASP A 367 3.91 21.89 -50.73
CA ASP A 367 3.18 21.62 -51.97
C ASP A 367 2.10 20.52 -51.79
N TYR A 368 2.18 19.74 -50.72
CA TYR A 368 1.39 18.54 -50.51
C TYR A 368 0.36 18.73 -49.40
N THR A 369 -0.85 18.21 -49.63
CA THR A 369 -1.88 18.09 -48.60
C THR A 369 -2.01 16.63 -48.18
N PHE A 370 -1.96 16.41 -46.87
CA PHE A 370 -2.11 15.10 -46.24
C PHE A 370 -3.52 14.98 -45.66
N THR A 371 -4.15 13.84 -45.91
CA THR A 371 -5.46 13.50 -45.35
C THR A 371 -5.37 12.14 -44.68
N LEU A 372 -5.88 12.05 -43.45
CA LEU A 372 -6.11 10.79 -42.74
C LEU A 372 -7.61 10.54 -42.67
N ARG A 373 -8.05 9.41 -43.24
CA ARG A 373 -9.41 8.92 -43.11
C ARG A 373 -9.48 7.79 -42.08
N GLN A 374 -10.34 7.94 -41.09
CA GLN A 374 -10.61 6.94 -40.05
C GLN A 374 -12.11 6.89 -39.77
N ASN A 375 -12.70 5.70 -39.74
CA ASN A 375 -14.14 5.51 -39.48
C ASN A 375 -15.07 6.38 -40.35
N GLY A 376 -14.66 6.65 -41.60
CA GLY A 376 -15.41 7.47 -42.55
C GLY A 376 -15.27 8.99 -42.35
N SER A 377 -14.42 9.45 -41.44
CA SER A 377 -14.14 10.88 -41.22
C SER A 377 -12.73 11.22 -41.71
N ASP A 378 -12.62 12.34 -42.42
CA ASP A 378 -11.35 12.88 -42.91
C ASP A 378 -10.81 13.94 -41.96
N THR A 379 -9.52 13.91 -41.74
CA THR A 379 -8.78 14.91 -40.96
C THR A 379 -7.50 15.30 -41.67
N THR A 380 -7.07 16.56 -41.48
CA THR A 380 -5.78 17.05 -41.96
C THR A 380 -4.79 16.98 -40.80
N PRO A 381 -3.89 15.99 -40.75
CA PRO A 381 -2.90 15.88 -39.69
C PRO A 381 -1.87 16.99 -39.76
N ASN A 382 -1.23 17.26 -38.61
CA ASN A 382 -0.06 18.13 -38.58
C ASN A 382 1.14 17.42 -39.23
N VAL A 383 1.80 18.11 -40.17
CA VAL A 383 3.05 17.66 -40.76
C VAL A 383 4.21 18.20 -39.93
N ALA A 384 5.06 17.31 -39.44
CA ALA A 384 6.25 17.65 -38.68
C ALA A 384 7.50 17.08 -39.36
N HIS A 385 8.69 17.40 -38.84
CA HIS A 385 9.96 16.95 -39.38
C HIS A 385 10.90 16.51 -38.25
N ASN A 386 11.62 15.41 -38.45
CA ASN A 386 12.71 14.97 -37.57
C ASN A 386 13.91 14.50 -38.42
N LYS A 387 14.87 13.81 -37.79
CA LYS A 387 16.06 13.28 -38.47
C LYS A 387 15.76 12.20 -39.53
N ASP A 388 14.58 11.57 -39.46
CA ASP A 388 14.19 10.45 -40.31
C ASP A 388 13.27 10.89 -41.47
N GLY A 389 12.82 12.16 -41.49
CA GLY A 389 12.05 12.77 -42.59
C GLY A 389 10.89 13.65 -42.12
N TYR A 390 10.07 14.09 -43.08
CA TYR A 390 8.77 14.68 -42.77
C TYR A 390 7.81 13.58 -42.36
N TYR A 391 6.89 13.86 -41.44
CA TYR A 391 5.97 12.85 -40.96
C TYR A 391 4.61 13.40 -40.57
N ILE A 392 3.62 12.52 -40.63
CA ILE A 392 2.30 12.69 -40.01
C ILE A 392 2.07 11.53 -39.04
N GLU A 393 1.19 11.73 -38.07
CA GLU A 393 0.86 10.73 -37.06
C GLU A 393 -0.59 10.28 -37.20
N SER A 394 -0.79 8.97 -37.11
CA SER A 394 -2.10 8.33 -37.06
C SER A 394 -2.81 8.68 -35.76
N VAL A 395 -4.13 8.50 -35.72
CA VAL A 395 -4.89 8.55 -34.46
C VAL A 395 -4.74 7.22 -33.75
N SER A 396 -4.66 7.22 -32.42
CA SER A 396 -4.64 5.98 -31.62
C SER A 396 -5.98 5.25 -31.69
N GLU A 397 -5.93 3.93 -31.54
CA GLU A 397 -7.10 3.05 -31.55
C GLU A 397 -7.27 2.32 -30.21
N LEU A 398 -8.47 1.82 -29.98
CA LEU A 398 -8.74 0.92 -28.85
C LEU A 398 -7.92 -0.37 -29.02
N ALA A 399 -7.51 -1.01 -27.93
CA ALA A 399 -6.69 -2.24 -28.04
C ALA A 399 -7.32 -3.37 -28.87
N TYR A 400 -8.66 -3.43 -28.96
CA TYR A 400 -9.40 -4.41 -29.76
C TYR A 400 -9.71 -3.93 -31.21
N GLN A 401 -9.23 -2.75 -31.58
CA GLN A 401 -9.44 -2.07 -32.86
C GLN A 401 -8.11 -1.71 -33.55
N LEU A 402 -6.99 -2.26 -33.09
CA LEU A 402 -5.66 -1.96 -33.67
C LEU A 402 -5.53 -2.43 -35.13
N ASP A 403 -6.44 -3.29 -35.59
CA ASP A 403 -6.58 -3.74 -36.98
C ASP A 403 -7.29 -2.74 -37.90
N ASN A 404 -8.03 -1.77 -37.33
CA ASN A 404 -8.74 -0.77 -38.11
C ASN A 404 -7.79 -0.02 -39.04
N ALA A 405 -8.05 -0.13 -40.34
CA ALA A 405 -7.32 0.58 -41.37
C ALA A 405 -7.61 2.09 -41.29
N GLN A 406 -6.55 2.88 -41.36
CA GLN A 406 -6.59 4.31 -41.65
C GLN A 406 -6.04 4.53 -43.05
N THR A 407 -6.76 5.28 -43.87
CA THR A 407 -6.32 5.61 -45.22
C THR A 407 -5.51 6.90 -45.18
N VAL A 408 -4.24 6.81 -45.59
CA VAL A 408 -3.36 7.96 -45.80
C VAL A 408 -3.46 8.37 -47.26
N THR A 409 -3.86 9.60 -47.52
CA THR A 409 -3.91 10.16 -48.88
C THR A 409 -3.02 11.38 -48.96
N VAL A 410 -2.16 11.43 -49.98
CA VAL A 410 -1.30 12.58 -50.29
C VAL A 410 -1.74 13.16 -51.63
N THR A 411 -1.97 14.46 -51.66
CA THR A 411 -2.39 15.19 -52.86
C THR A 411 -1.44 16.35 -53.12
N LYS A 412 -1.30 16.77 -54.38
CA LYS A 412 -0.61 18.00 -54.79
C LYS A 412 -1.60 18.83 -55.61
N GLY A 413 -2.19 19.86 -54.99
CA GLY A 413 -3.36 20.51 -55.57
C GLY A 413 -4.58 19.58 -55.57
N GLU A 414 -5.25 19.45 -56.72
CA GLU A 414 -6.40 18.53 -56.89
C GLU A 414 -5.98 17.10 -57.27
N ASP A 415 -4.70 16.88 -57.60
CA ASP A 415 -4.20 15.58 -58.04
C ASP A 415 -3.82 14.69 -56.86
N GLU A 416 -4.37 13.47 -56.82
CA GLU A 416 -3.92 12.43 -55.91
C GLU A 416 -2.52 11.94 -56.33
N VAL A 417 -1.58 11.99 -55.38
CA VAL A 417 -0.21 11.51 -55.57
C VAL A 417 -0.14 10.02 -55.27
N PHE A 418 -0.64 9.62 -54.11
CA PHE A 418 -0.90 8.22 -53.74
C PHE A 418 -1.84 8.13 -52.54
N SER A 419 -2.45 6.96 -52.39
CA SER A 419 -3.30 6.61 -51.26
C SER A 419 -3.04 5.16 -50.83
N PHE A 420 -2.98 4.90 -49.52
CA PHE A 420 -2.77 3.56 -48.99
C PHE A 420 -3.42 3.38 -47.62
N ASP A 421 -3.83 2.14 -47.32
CA ASP A 421 -4.37 1.77 -46.02
C ASP A 421 -3.27 1.26 -45.10
N TYR A 422 -3.36 1.61 -43.83
CA TYR A 422 -2.39 1.20 -42.83
C TYR A 422 -3.04 1.08 -41.44
N SER A 423 -2.52 0.22 -40.58
CA SER A 423 -2.97 0.06 -39.19
C SER A 423 -1.80 -0.30 -38.27
N VAL A 424 -2.04 -0.29 -36.96
CA VAL A 424 -1.05 -0.73 -35.98
C VAL A 424 -0.71 -2.21 -36.19
N ILE A 425 -1.71 -3.06 -36.51
CA ILE A 425 -1.43 -4.47 -36.82
C ILE A 425 -0.71 -4.63 -38.17
N LYS A 426 -0.92 -3.72 -39.14
CA LYS A 426 -0.14 -3.74 -40.39
C LYS A 426 1.33 -3.40 -40.16
N TRP A 427 1.61 -2.46 -39.25
CA TRP A 427 2.97 -2.24 -38.77
C TRP A 427 3.54 -3.51 -38.16
N ALA A 428 2.82 -4.13 -37.22
CA ALA A 428 3.30 -5.33 -36.54
C ALA A 428 3.53 -6.51 -37.50
N GLU A 429 2.68 -6.67 -38.52
CA GLU A 429 2.86 -7.65 -39.60
C GLU A 429 4.17 -7.40 -40.34
N SER A 430 4.42 -6.15 -40.74
CA SER A 430 5.64 -5.75 -41.44
C SER A 430 6.89 -5.96 -40.57
N ALA A 431 6.87 -5.50 -39.32
CA ALA A 431 7.98 -5.64 -38.37
C ALA A 431 8.29 -7.11 -38.05
N SER A 432 7.26 -7.94 -37.87
CA SER A 432 7.43 -9.37 -37.55
C SER A 432 7.97 -10.23 -38.71
N ALA A 433 7.95 -9.69 -39.93
CA ALA A 433 8.44 -10.31 -41.15
C ALA A 433 9.79 -9.74 -41.62
N ASP A 434 10.31 -8.71 -40.93
CA ASP A 434 11.60 -8.12 -41.23
C ASP A 434 12.72 -9.09 -40.82
N THR A 435 13.55 -9.49 -41.78
CA THR A 435 14.66 -10.41 -41.55
C THR A 435 15.86 -9.75 -40.86
N ASP A 436 15.90 -8.42 -40.83
CA ASP A 436 16.96 -7.63 -40.22
C ASP A 436 16.61 -7.16 -38.79
N ALA A 437 15.36 -7.36 -38.34
CA ALA A 437 14.91 -7.01 -37.00
C ALA A 437 15.53 -7.92 -35.92
N ASP A 438 15.79 -7.34 -34.73
CA ASP A 438 16.26 -8.11 -33.58
C ASP A 438 15.12 -8.88 -32.88
N ASP A 439 15.49 -9.86 -32.05
CA ASP A 439 14.51 -10.72 -31.36
C ASP A 439 13.58 -9.90 -30.44
N GLU A 440 14.07 -8.81 -29.85
CA GLU A 440 13.26 -7.94 -29.00
C GLU A 440 12.16 -7.21 -29.79
N GLU A 441 12.46 -6.69 -30.98
CA GLU A 441 11.47 -6.06 -31.87
C GLU A 441 10.45 -7.08 -32.38
N LEU A 442 10.92 -8.23 -32.85
CA LEU A 442 10.07 -9.32 -33.35
C LEU A 442 9.09 -9.78 -32.27
N ASN A 443 9.59 -10.03 -31.05
CA ASN A 443 8.76 -10.49 -29.94
C ASN A 443 7.79 -9.41 -29.47
N MET A 444 8.19 -8.13 -29.45
CA MET A 444 7.30 -7.03 -29.10
C MET A 444 6.14 -6.88 -30.10
N ALA A 445 6.42 -6.94 -31.41
CA ALA A 445 5.40 -6.86 -32.45
C ALA A 445 4.41 -8.04 -32.37
N ARG A 446 4.91 -9.26 -32.16
CA ARG A 446 4.09 -10.47 -31.99
C ARG A 446 3.26 -10.45 -30.71
N ALA A 447 3.83 -9.96 -29.61
CA ALA A 447 3.11 -9.81 -28.35
C ALA A 447 2.00 -8.76 -28.43
N LEU A 448 2.24 -7.64 -29.12
CA LEU A 448 1.21 -6.63 -29.43
C LEU A 448 0.04 -7.25 -30.20
N TYR A 449 0.33 -8.07 -31.22
CA TYR A 449 -0.71 -8.76 -31.98
C TYR A 449 -1.52 -9.74 -31.12
N ARG A 450 -0.86 -10.57 -30.30
CA ARG A 450 -1.57 -11.47 -29.35
C ARG A 450 -2.45 -10.70 -28.38
N TYR A 451 -1.96 -9.58 -27.86
CA TYR A 451 -2.71 -8.71 -26.97
C TYR A 451 -3.97 -8.14 -27.66
N TYR A 452 -3.84 -7.65 -28.90
CA TYR A 452 -4.97 -7.22 -29.72
C TYR A 452 -6.02 -8.34 -29.90
N ILE A 453 -5.60 -9.54 -30.30
CA ILE A 453 -6.52 -10.68 -30.51
C ILE A 453 -7.26 -11.04 -29.22
N ALA A 454 -6.55 -11.10 -28.08
CA ALA A 454 -7.16 -11.38 -26.79
C ALA A 454 -8.16 -10.29 -26.37
N ALA A 455 -7.82 -9.02 -26.59
CA ALA A 455 -8.70 -7.89 -26.29
C ALA A 455 -9.96 -7.93 -27.15
N LYS A 456 -9.83 -8.23 -28.45
CA LYS A 456 -10.95 -8.35 -29.38
C LYS A 456 -11.89 -9.49 -29.00
N ALA A 457 -11.35 -10.68 -28.72
CA ALA A 457 -12.14 -11.82 -28.28
C ALA A 457 -12.92 -11.55 -26.99
N PHE A 458 -12.27 -10.95 -25.98
CA PHE A 458 -12.93 -10.60 -24.72
C PHE A 458 -14.04 -9.55 -24.92
N VAL A 459 -13.81 -8.52 -25.74
CA VAL A 459 -14.82 -7.48 -25.96
C VAL A 459 -16.02 -8.04 -26.74
N ASP A 460 -15.77 -8.83 -27.79
CA ASP A 460 -16.85 -9.39 -28.60
C ASP A 460 -17.72 -10.39 -27.82
N SER A 461 -17.15 -11.13 -26.86
CA SER A 461 -17.94 -12.01 -25.98
C SER A 461 -18.83 -11.28 -24.97
N ASN A 462 -18.56 -9.99 -24.69
CA ASN A 462 -19.32 -9.19 -23.72
C ASN A 462 -20.33 -8.24 -24.40
N LYS A 463 -20.45 -8.26 -25.73
CA LYS A 463 -21.46 -7.49 -26.49
C LYS A 463 -22.80 -8.23 -26.66
N THR A 464 -22.83 -9.52 -26.37
CA THR A 464 -24.04 -10.38 -26.28
C THR A 464 -24.59 -10.35 -24.87
#